data_AF-A0A0N0PC88-F1
#
_entry.id   AF-A0A0N0PC88-F1
#
_cell.length_a   1.000
_cell.length_b   1.000
_cell.length_c   1.000
_cell.angle_alpha   90.00
_cell.angle_beta   90.00
_cell.angle_gamma   90.00
#
_symmetry.space_group_name_H-M   'P 1'
#
loop_
_entity.id
_entity.type
_entity.pdbx_description
1 polymer ?
#
loop_
_entity_poly.entity_id
_entity_poly.type
_entity_poly.pdbx_seq_one_letter_code
_entity_poly.pdbx_strand_id
1 'polypeptide(L)'
;MSMGVDEHLGVPAALINVLGQRKGVLMVKGFTYSEYSPNYWYCTKKKSARCNAKARTDPHGKLTYIKDEHTHPPPKYLVTKTGEYVKVS
;
A
#
# COMPACT_ATOMS: atom_id res chain seq x y z
N MET A 1 8.72 5.32 31.66
CA MET A 1 9.42 5.68 30.41
C MET A 1 8.39 5.75 29.31
N SER A 2 7.95 6.96 29.00
CA SER A 2 6.90 7.24 28.04
C SER A 2 7.45 7.15 26.61
N MET A 3 6.95 6.18 25.85
CA MET A 3 6.83 6.19 24.38
C MET A 3 5.53 5.41 24.15
N GLY A 4 4.39 6.00 23.81
CA GLY A 4 4.19 7.01 22.76
C GLY A 4 3.82 6.32 21.45
N VAL A 5 2.69 5.60 21.42
CA VAL A 5 1.60 5.54 20.41
C VAL A 5 0.78 4.26 20.61
N ASP A 6 -0.30 4.37 21.37
CA ASP A 6 -1.50 3.56 21.18
C ASP A 6 -2.19 4.00 19.89
N GLU A 7 -2.19 3.15 18.87
CA GLU A 7 -3.23 3.20 17.83
C GLU A 7 -3.40 1.79 17.27
N HIS A 8 -4.61 1.25 17.40
CA HIS A 8 -5.04 0.03 16.73
C HIS A 8 -5.11 0.26 15.21
N LEU A 9 -3.97 0.53 14.55
CA LEU A 9 -3.77 0.75 13.12
C LEU A 9 -4.97 1.42 12.42
N GLY A 10 -5.32 2.64 12.84
CA GLY A 10 -6.30 3.52 12.19
C GLY A 10 -5.82 4.08 10.85
N VAL A 11 -4.85 3.42 10.23
CA VAL A 11 -4.29 3.79 8.93
C VAL A 11 -5.29 3.40 7.85
N PRO A 12 -5.77 4.35 7.01
CA PRO A 12 -6.63 4.02 5.89
C PRO A 12 -5.84 3.16 4.91
N ALA A 13 -6.16 1.87 4.90
CA ALA A 13 -5.68 0.89 3.94
C ALA A 13 -6.87 0.48 3.08
N ALA A 14 -6.77 0.72 1.78
CA ALA A 14 -7.84 0.41 0.84
C ALA A 14 -7.30 -0.46 -0.29
N LEU A 15 -8.04 -1.52 -0.64
CA LEU A 15 -7.80 -2.24 -1.88
C LEU A 15 -8.36 -1.42 -3.02
N ILE A 16 -7.46 -0.99 -3.91
CA ILE A 16 -7.80 -0.19 -5.08
C ILE A 16 -7.45 -0.94 -6.36
N ASN A 17 -8.22 -0.67 -7.41
CA ASN A 17 -7.90 -1.15 -8.76
C ASN A 17 -7.12 -0.06 -9.50
N VAL A 18 -5.89 -0.38 -9.87
CA VAL A 18 -5.03 0.51 -10.66
C VAL A 18 -5.15 0.14 -12.13
N LEU A 19 -5.45 1.11 -12.99
CA LEU A 19 -5.54 0.91 -14.44
C LEU A 19 -4.23 0.33 -14.97
N GLY A 20 -4.31 -0.79 -15.69
CA GLY A 20 -3.15 -1.53 -16.20
C GLY A 20 -2.55 -2.55 -15.23
N GLN A 21 -3.08 -2.71 -14.01
CA GLN A 21 -2.81 -3.87 -13.14
C GLN A 21 -3.97 -4.87 -13.25
N ARG A 22 -3.65 -6.15 -13.45
CA ARG A 22 -4.66 -7.22 -13.52
C ARG A 22 -5.20 -7.63 -12.13
N LYS A 23 -4.51 -7.22 -11.07
CA LYS A 23 -4.88 -7.50 -9.67
C LYS A 23 -4.99 -6.19 -8.90
N GLY A 24 -5.91 -6.15 -7.94
CA GLY A 24 -6.02 -5.05 -6.99
C GLY A 24 -4.72 -4.87 -6.20
N VAL A 25 -4.44 -3.63 -5.82
CA VAL A 25 -3.28 -3.28 -4.99
C VAL A 25 -3.75 -2.61 -3.72
N LEU A 26 -3.01 -2.83 -2.63
CA LEU A 26 -3.29 -2.19 -1.36
C LEU A 26 -2.68 -0.80 -1.37
N MET A 27 -3.49 0.24 -1.16
CA MET A 27 -3.01 1.61 -0.98
C MET A 27 -3.00 1.95 0.50
N VAL A 28 -1.83 2.33 1.01
CA VAL A 28 -1.64 2.76 2.41
C VAL A 28 -0.79 4.01 2.41
N LYS A 29 -1.28 5.09 3.05
CA LYS A 29 -0.58 6.39 3.13
C LYS A 29 -0.10 6.95 1.78
N GLY A 30 -0.82 6.69 0.68
CA GLY A 30 -0.42 7.13 -0.67
C GLY A 30 0.56 6.19 -1.39
N PHE A 31 1.07 5.15 -0.73
CA PHE A 31 1.91 4.13 -1.32
C PHE A 31 1.09 2.91 -1.74
N THR A 32 1.49 2.26 -2.82
CA THR A 32 0.80 1.07 -3.33
C THR A 32 1.65 -0.18 -3.15
N TYR A 33 0.98 -1.25 -2.73
CA TYR A 33 1.57 -2.53 -2.44
C TYR A 33 0.89 -3.61 -3.29
N SER A 34 1.69 -4.42 -3.96
CA SER A 34 1.24 -5.60 -4.69
C SER A 34 1.17 -6.81 -3.75
N GLU A 35 0.11 -7.59 -3.91
CA GLU A 35 0.00 -8.88 -3.23
C GLU A 35 1.08 -9.84 -3.73
N TYR A 36 1.86 -10.40 -2.82
CA TYR A 36 2.84 -11.44 -3.13
C TYR A 36 2.42 -12.81 -2.61
N SER A 37 1.76 -12.83 -1.45
CA SER A 37 1.15 -14.02 -0.88
C SER A 37 -0.11 -13.58 -0.13
N PRO A 38 -1.03 -14.50 0.22
CA PRO A 38 -2.23 -14.15 0.96
C PRO A 38 -1.84 -13.39 2.22
N ASN A 39 -2.39 -12.20 2.44
CA ASN A 39 -2.07 -11.32 3.57
C ASN A 39 -0.69 -10.66 3.55
N TYR A 40 0.16 -10.92 2.54
CA TYR A 40 1.51 -10.34 2.42
C TYR A 40 1.62 -9.44 1.20
N TRP A 41 1.94 -8.19 1.46
CA TRP A 41 1.98 -7.11 0.49
C TRP A 41 3.38 -6.50 0.44
N TYR A 42 3.90 -6.25 -0.76
CA TYR A 42 5.17 -5.55 -0.96
C TYR A 42 4.98 -4.30 -1.80
N CYS A 43 5.76 -3.26 -1.55
CA CYS A 43 5.71 -2.05 -2.35
C CYS A 43 5.90 -2.36 -3.85
N THR A 44 5.05 -1.78 -4.70
CA THR A 44 5.11 -1.94 -6.16
C THR A 44 6.47 -1.51 -6.72
N LYS A 45 7.13 -0.55 -6.08
CA LYS A 45 8.47 -0.07 -6.48
C LYS A 45 9.63 -0.88 -5.86
N LYS A 46 9.39 -2.08 -5.32
CA LYS A 46 10.47 -2.96 -4.83
C LYS A 46 11.52 -3.24 -5.91
N LYS A 47 11.11 -3.58 -7.13
CA LYS A 47 12.05 -3.87 -8.24
C LYS A 47 12.67 -2.61 -8.83
N SER A 48 11.88 -1.54 -9.01
CA SER A 48 12.29 -0.33 -9.70
C SER A 48 13.03 0.69 -8.82
N ALA A 49 12.73 0.76 -7.52
CA ALA A 49 13.35 1.68 -6.57
C ALA A 49 14.08 0.97 -5.41
N ARG A 50 14.24 -0.36 -5.48
CA ARG A 50 14.83 -1.20 -4.41
C ARG A 50 14.16 -0.96 -3.04
N CYS A 51 12.86 -0.68 -3.05
CA CYS A 51 12.09 -0.39 -1.85
C CYS A 51 11.83 -1.66 -1.03
N ASN A 52 12.10 -1.60 0.28
CA ASN A 52 11.90 -2.71 1.21
C ASN A 52 10.63 -2.57 2.06
N ALA A 53 9.74 -1.63 1.71
CA ALA A 53 8.46 -1.49 2.37
C ALA A 53 7.57 -2.72 2.14
N LYS A 54 6.92 -3.15 3.22
CA LYS A 54 6.06 -4.33 3.28
C LYS A 54 4.85 -4.05 4.14
N ALA A 55 3.73 -4.65 3.81
CA ALA A 55 2.51 -4.58 4.60
C ALA A 55 1.97 -5.99 4.80
N ARG A 56 1.25 -6.20 5.91
CA ARG A 56 0.47 -7.40 6.17
C ARG A 56 -0.94 -7.02 6.51
N THR A 57 -1.88 -7.74 5.94
CA THR A 57 -3.29 -7.64 6.28
C THR A 57 -3.72 -8.84 7.10
N ASP A 58 -4.90 -8.79 7.67
CA ASP A 58 -5.59 -9.93 8.24
C ASP A 58 -6.45 -10.61 7.15
N PRO A 59 -6.97 -11.81 7.42
CA PRO A 59 -7.95 -12.49 6.55
C PRO A 59 -9.19 -11.67 6.18
N HIS A 60 -9.61 -10.71 7.02
CA HIS A 60 -10.69 -9.76 6.72
C HIS A 60 -10.22 -8.55 5.89
N GLY A 61 -8.96 -8.51 5.46
CA GLY A 61 -8.38 -7.44 4.65
C GLY A 61 -7.95 -6.20 5.43
N LYS A 62 -7.99 -6.24 6.77
CA LYS A 62 -7.55 -5.12 7.61
C LYS A 62 -6.04 -5.11 7.75
N LEU A 63 -5.41 -3.95 7.63
CA LEU A 63 -3.96 -3.82 7.84
C LEU A 63 -3.59 -4.16 9.30
N THR A 64 -2.75 -5.18 9.49
CA THR A 64 -2.26 -5.62 10.81
C THR A 64 -0.81 -5.24 11.06
N TYR A 65 -0.04 -5.00 10.00
CA TYR A 65 1.35 -4.60 10.11
C TYR A 65 1.77 -3.83 8.87
N ILE A 66 2.56 -2.77 9.06
CA ILE A 66 3.18 -2.06 7.96
C ILE A 66 4.60 -1.65 8.32
N LYS A 67 5.50 -1.89 7.39
CA LYS A 67 6.87 -1.38 7.39
C LYS A 67 6.93 -0.26 6.35
N ASP A 68 6.81 0.96 6.82
CA ASP A 68 6.77 2.19 6.00
C ASP A 68 8.17 2.72 5.65
N GLU A 69 9.11 1.82 5.37
CA GLU A 69 10.48 2.18 4.98
C GLU A 69 10.57 2.28 3.45
N HIS A 70 10.20 3.45 2.93
CA HIS A 70 10.29 3.76 1.50
C HIS A 70 11.55 4.54 1.15
N THR A 71 12.22 4.11 0.09
CA THR A 71 13.40 4.78 -0.48
C THR A 71 13.03 5.79 -1.58
N HIS A 72 11.73 6.06 -1.76
CA HIS A 72 11.22 6.88 -2.83
C HIS A 72 9.99 7.68 -2.38
N PRO A 73 9.68 8.80 -3.06
CA PRO A 73 8.44 9.52 -2.80
C PRO A 73 7.20 8.72 -3.26
N PRO A 74 6.03 8.97 -2.66
CA PRO A 74 4.78 8.33 -3.04
C PRO A 74 4.45 8.64 -4.52
N PRO A 75 4.02 7.63 -5.30
CA PRO A 75 3.55 7.88 -6.66
C PRO A 75 2.27 8.71 -6.64
N LYS A 76 2.11 9.60 -7.62
CA LYS A 76 0.85 10.32 -7.81
C LYS A 76 -0.12 9.41 -8.58
N TYR A 77 -1.34 9.31 -8.08
CA TYR A 77 -2.43 8.62 -8.75
C TYR A 77 -3.55 9.61 -9.05
N LEU A 78 -4.12 9.52 -10.25
CA LEU A 78 -5.36 10.19 -10.59
C LEU A 78 -6.49 9.18 -10.49
N VAL A 79 -7.57 9.54 -9.82
CA VAL A 79 -8.80 8.75 -9.81
C VAL A 79 -9.63 9.15 -11.02
N THR A 80 -9.95 8.19 -11.88
CA THR A 80 -10.86 8.42 -13.02
C THR A 80 -12.29 8.57 -12.52
N LYS A 81 -13.18 9.10 -13.37
CA LYS A 81 -14.62 9.17 -13.08
C LYS A 81 -15.26 7.79 -12.85
N THR A 82 -14.61 6.71 -13.30
CA THR A 82 -15.03 5.32 -13.14
C THR A 82 -14.52 4.67 -11.85
N GLY A 83 -13.74 5.39 -11.03
CA GLY A 83 -13.19 4.88 -9.77
C GLY A 83 -11.90 4.08 -9.91
N GLU A 84 -11.25 4.13 -11.08
CA GLU A 84 -9.97 3.47 -11.34
C GLU A 84 -8.82 4.43 -11.04
N TYR A 85 -7.72 3.88 -10.51
CA TYR A 85 -6.54 4.68 -10.18
C TYR A 85 -5.53 4.61 -11.34
N VAL A 86 -5.22 5.76 -11.94
CA VAL A 86 -4.20 5.87 -13.00
C VAL A 86 -2.93 6.42 -12.39
N LYS A 87 -1.84 5.67 -12.50
CA LYS A 87 -0.52 6.13 -12.05
C LYS A 87 -0.02 7.24 -13.00
N VAL A 88 0.23 8.42 -12.45
CA VAL A 88 0.85 9.53 -13.18
C VAL A 88 2.30 9.60 -12.74
N SER A 89 3.21 9.35 -13.68
CA SER A 89 4.65 9.39 -13.43
C SER A 89 5.15 10.80 -13.18
#